data_AF-A0A412IXW2-F1
#
_entry.id   AF-A0A412IXW2-F1
#
_cell.length_a   1.000
_cell.length_b   1.000
_cell.length_c   1.000
_cell.angle_alpha   90.00
_cell.angle_beta   90.00
_cell.angle_gamma   90.00
#
_symmetry.space_group_name_H-M   'P 1'
#
loop_
_entity.id
_entity.type
_entity.pdbx_description
1 polymer ?
#
loop_
_entity_poly.entity_id
_entity_poly.type
_entity_poly.pdbx_seq_one_letter_code
_entity_poly.pdbx_strand_id
1 'polypeptide(L)'
;MVRILENANRLRKEKVFETYKRTCQNNYFDYDSMTRKEMFEHMIETYTPEYLISICTTWELKALRRLLRNQDLEDDRYRFERKALSSKFLYFDQELPEEFKKNVKLAVKNIDLDQKAENDEPTIVILGIIRAFGIIEPSLIQAVCSACSFHYKSIIEGALFNFWAYLKEDYRLIDDSFANEYVYWDYNEILDRIRDSRIQHERFEPKFLDQDSYISIFYHGYDATNSDIKKFFTALKKEVLDVTQFKDEFFNHLLNGTVNEEKMEWIPFFYQFSKPLSNRYHKAVVQIALPNYYGLSMDMYQKMKDQAHFNEKLRQLNEPQTNACIEQKDTRLFYKLYFSILDYVNSFEQIIPNKKIDPNIYIEPEELVNLIEVFWKDKDRFIDEYIEKNPSNFTFRNLNIISDFRYGMRKNFLLVAYEKNYTVLNDEGINYMVKGLNENLDQFIAPEKTPMLMQTAIMPFNGRIIYDGFISTSNIRLAQDIISKAFEDYSYGQKIYSLLPENLN
;
A
#
# COMPACT_ATOMS: atom_id res chain seq x y z
N MET A 1 -42.93 9.69 -23.62
CA MET A 1 -42.72 11.06 -23.09
C MET A 1 -42.88 11.02 -21.59
N VAL A 2 -41.77 10.88 -20.90
CA VAL A 2 -41.70 10.70 -19.45
C VAL A 2 -41.46 12.04 -18.75
N ARG A 3 -42.21 12.31 -17.68
CA ARG A 3 -42.07 13.51 -16.84
C ARG A 3 -41.84 13.12 -15.39
N ILE A 4 -40.72 13.53 -14.80
CA ILE A 4 -40.34 13.08 -13.46
C ILE A 4 -41.26 13.66 -12.39
N LEU A 5 -41.73 14.90 -12.56
CA LEU A 5 -42.61 15.56 -11.58
C LEU A 5 -44.00 14.90 -11.49
N GLU A 6 -44.53 14.45 -12.63
CA GLU A 6 -45.81 13.73 -12.70
C GLU A 6 -45.71 12.33 -12.09
N ASN A 7 -44.50 11.77 -12.07
CA ASN A 7 -44.22 10.43 -11.54
C ASN A 7 -43.58 10.43 -10.15
N ALA A 8 -43.40 11.59 -9.52
CA ALA A 8 -42.70 11.73 -8.24
C ALA A 8 -43.26 10.79 -7.15
N ASN A 9 -44.58 10.61 -7.09
CA ASN A 9 -45.24 9.77 -6.10
C ASN A 9 -45.09 8.25 -6.34
N ARG A 10 -44.58 7.83 -7.51
CA ARG A 10 -44.25 6.42 -7.77
C ARG A 10 -42.94 5.99 -7.12
N LEU A 11 -42.11 6.94 -6.71
CA LEU A 11 -40.78 6.70 -6.14
C LEU A 11 -40.84 6.70 -4.60
N ARG A 12 -39.96 5.94 -3.96
CA ARG A 12 -39.77 6.00 -2.50
C ARG A 12 -39.17 7.35 -2.11
N LYS A 13 -39.66 7.98 -1.04
CA LYS A 13 -39.25 9.35 -0.68
C LYS A 13 -37.79 9.35 -0.24
N GLU A 14 -37.39 8.31 0.47
CA GLU A 14 -36.02 8.03 0.91
C GLU A 14 -35.06 8.04 -0.28
N LYS A 15 -35.41 7.36 -1.37
CA LYS A 15 -34.57 7.27 -2.57
C LYS A 15 -34.42 8.62 -3.27
N VAL A 16 -35.51 9.39 -3.34
CA VAL A 16 -35.48 10.76 -3.90
C VAL A 16 -34.60 11.65 -3.04
N PHE A 17 -34.74 11.56 -1.71
CA PHE A 17 -33.97 12.36 -0.77
C PHE A 17 -32.47 12.07 -0.79
N GLU A 18 -32.07 10.79 -0.85
CA GLU A 18 -30.65 10.43 -0.97
C GLU A 18 -30.00 11.07 -2.19
N THR A 19 -30.69 11.03 -3.33
CA THR A 19 -30.21 11.60 -4.58
C THR A 19 -30.20 13.13 -4.54
N TYR A 20 -31.23 13.72 -3.94
CA TYR A 20 -31.34 15.15 -3.71
C TYR A 20 -30.17 15.65 -2.85
N LYS A 21 -29.84 14.96 -1.76
CA LYS A 21 -28.68 15.25 -0.92
C LYS A 21 -27.36 15.18 -1.70
N ARG A 22 -27.16 14.14 -2.52
CA ARG A 22 -25.97 14.01 -3.38
C ARG A 22 -25.84 15.13 -4.40
N THR A 23 -26.96 15.60 -4.93
CA THR A 23 -27.03 16.64 -5.98
C THR A 23 -26.87 18.04 -5.38
N CYS A 24 -27.66 18.38 -4.37
CA CYS A 24 -27.71 19.73 -3.81
C CYS A 24 -26.65 19.96 -2.71
N GLN A 25 -25.93 18.91 -2.28
CA GLN A 25 -24.77 18.94 -1.38
C GLN A 25 -25.03 19.69 -0.07
N ASN A 26 -24.59 20.96 0.05
CA ASN A 26 -24.77 21.77 1.26
C ASN A 26 -26.05 22.62 1.23
N ASN A 27 -26.77 22.64 0.09
CA ASN A 27 -27.96 23.45 -0.14
C ASN A 27 -29.25 22.61 -0.19
N TYR A 28 -29.33 21.56 0.63
CA TYR A 28 -30.53 20.72 0.75
C TYR A 28 -31.26 20.99 2.07
N PHE A 29 -32.58 20.81 2.07
CA PHE A 29 -33.42 20.91 3.27
C PHE A 29 -33.63 19.53 3.90
N ASP A 30 -34.08 19.52 5.17
CA ASP A 30 -34.32 18.30 5.93
C ASP A 30 -35.41 17.40 5.32
N TYR A 31 -35.24 16.09 5.48
CA TYR A 31 -36.11 15.06 4.93
C TYR A 31 -37.60 15.31 5.15
N ASP A 32 -37.99 15.68 6.37
CA ASP A 32 -39.38 15.87 6.76
C ASP A 32 -39.99 17.16 6.24
N SER A 33 -39.15 18.15 5.90
CA SER A 33 -39.60 19.47 5.43
C SER A 33 -39.94 19.53 3.95
N MET A 34 -39.61 18.49 3.19
CA MET A 34 -39.79 18.48 1.74
C MET A 34 -40.66 17.33 1.25
N THR A 35 -41.49 17.62 0.26
CA THR A 35 -42.15 16.61 -0.59
C THR A 35 -41.21 16.11 -1.67
N ARG A 36 -41.52 14.94 -2.26
CA ARG A 36 -40.76 14.41 -3.41
C ARG A 36 -40.73 15.39 -4.58
N LYS A 37 -41.84 16.10 -4.80
CA LYS A 37 -41.99 17.04 -5.91
C LYS A 37 -41.10 18.26 -5.72
N GLU A 38 -41.08 18.85 -4.52
CA GLU A 38 -40.19 19.97 -4.21
C GLU A 38 -38.73 19.56 -4.36
N MET A 39 -38.33 18.36 -3.91
CA MET A 39 -36.96 17.86 -4.12
C MET A 39 -36.60 17.79 -5.61
N PHE A 40 -37.52 17.29 -6.44
CA PHE A 40 -37.30 17.26 -7.90
C PHE A 40 -37.22 18.66 -8.51
N GLU A 41 -38.04 19.60 -8.08
CA GLU A 41 -38.01 20.99 -8.55
C GLU A 41 -36.62 21.62 -8.28
N HIS A 42 -36.09 21.46 -7.07
CA HIS A 42 -34.74 21.91 -6.72
C HIS A 42 -33.64 21.19 -7.53
N MET A 43 -33.78 19.89 -7.76
CA MET A 43 -32.83 19.15 -8.61
C MET A 43 -32.85 19.67 -10.05
N ILE A 44 -34.03 19.95 -10.61
CA ILE A 44 -34.20 20.51 -11.95
C ILE A 44 -33.51 21.87 -12.06
N GLU A 45 -33.65 22.72 -11.05
CA GLU A 45 -32.95 24.01 -10.97
C GLU A 45 -31.43 23.84 -10.89
N THR A 46 -30.96 22.84 -10.13
CA THR A 46 -29.53 22.55 -9.94
C THR A 46 -28.88 22.00 -11.21
N TYR A 47 -29.60 21.22 -12.01
CA TYR A 47 -29.09 20.59 -13.24
C TYR A 47 -28.98 21.58 -14.42
N THR A 48 -28.18 22.63 -14.22
CA THR A 48 -27.69 23.50 -15.29
C THR A 48 -26.77 22.73 -16.24
N PRO A 49 -26.56 23.22 -17.48
CA PRO A 49 -25.63 22.58 -18.41
C PRO A 49 -24.23 22.36 -17.82
N GLU A 50 -23.68 23.35 -17.12
CA GLU A 50 -22.35 23.31 -16.50
C GLU A 50 -22.29 22.29 -15.36
N TYR A 51 -23.34 22.23 -14.54
CA TYR A 51 -23.42 21.27 -13.44
C TYR A 51 -23.59 19.83 -13.95
N LEU A 52 -24.38 19.62 -15.01
CA LEU A 52 -24.48 18.32 -15.68
C LEU A 52 -23.11 17.85 -16.19
N ILE A 53 -22.30 18.77 -16.73
CA ILE A 53 -20.93 18.47 -17.17
C ILE A 53 -20.03 18.12 -15.97
N SER A 54 -20.17 18.79 -14.83
CA SER A 54 -19.33 18.55 -13.65
C SER A 54 -19.68 17.28 -12.88
N ILE A 55 -20.95 16.85 -12.89
CA ILE A 55 -21.42 15.68 -12.12
C ILE A 55 -21.43 14.38 -12.95
N CYS A 56 -21.52 14.46 -14.28
CA CYS A 56 -21.55 13.30 -15.16
C CYS A 56 -20.15 12.98 -15.68
N THR A 57 -19.83 11.70 -15.78
CA THR A 57 -18.66 11.19 -16.49
C THR A 57 -18.82 11.31 -18.01
N THR A 58 -17.73 11.12 -18.76
CA THR A 58 -17.79 11.06 -20.23
C THR A 58 -18.68 9.93 -20.76
N TRP A 59 -18.76 8.80 -20.05
CA TRP A 59 -19.64 7.68 -20.39
C TRP A 59 -21.12 8.08 -20.26
N GLU A 60 -21.49 8.70 -19.15
CA GLU A 60 -22.84 9.22 -18.92
C GLU A 60 -23.23 10.28 -19.97
N LEU A 61 -22.33 11.23 -20.29
CA LEU A 61 -22.62 12.23 -21.32
C LEU A 61 -22.79 11.62 -22.72
N LYS A 62 -22.02 10.57 -23.06
CA LYS A 62 -22.21 9.80 -24.31
C LYS A 62 -23.56 9.07 -24.30
N ALA A 63 -23.97 8.48 -23.18
CA ALA A 63 -25.28 7.85 -23.03
C ALA A 63 -26.44 8.86 -23.13
N LEU A 64 -26.30 10.06 -22.55
CA LEU A 64 -27.28 11.13 -22.70
C LEU A 64 -27.44 11.58 -24.16
N ARG A 65 -26.36 11.64 -24.96
CA ARG A 65 -26.44 11.88 -26.42
C ARG A 65 -27.24 10.80 -27.14
N ARG A 66 -27.17 9.54 -26.69
CA ARG A 66 -27.94 8.42 -27.25
C ARG A 66 -29.42 8.56 -26.91
N LEU A 67 -29.75 8.85 -25.65
CA LEU A 67 -31.13 9.04 -25.19
C LEU A 67 -31.82 10.22 -25.91
N LEU A 68 -31.10 11.32 -26.16
CA LEU A 68 -31.61 12.45 -26.95
C LEU A 68 -31.95 12.07 -28.42
N ARG A 69 -31.39 10.97 -28.92
CA ARG A 69 -31.68 10.40 -30.25
C ARG A 69 -32.69 9.24 -30.17
N ASN A 70 -33.36 9.06 -29.03
CA ASN A 70 -34.29 7.97 -28.74
C ASN A 70 -33.65 6.57 -28.92
N GLN A 71 -32.37 6.43 -28.61
CA GLN A 71 -31.68 5.14 -28.57
C GLN A 71 -31.66 4.61 -27.14
N ASP A 72 -31.92 3.31 -26.96
CA ASP A 72 -31.95 2.66 -25.66
C ASP A 72 -30.55 2.37 -25.08
N LEU A 73 -30.55 1.98 -23.81
CA LEU A 73 -29.39 1.59 -23.01
C LEU A 73 -29.57 0.17 -22.43
N GLU A 74 -30.28 -0.73 -23.11
CA GLU A 74 -30.63 -2.05 -22.56
C GLU A 74 -29.45 -3.04 -22.62
N ASP A 75 -28.55 -2.90 -23.60
CA ASP A 75 -27.33 -3.71 -23.73
C ASP A 75 -26.44 -3.67 -22.47
N ASP A 76 -25.89 -4.82 -22.04
CA ASP A 76 -24.98 -4.96 -20.88
C ASP A 76 -23.80 -3.98 -20.90
N ARG A 77 -23.36 -3.55 -22.10
CA ARG A 77 -22.29 -2.55 -22.25
C ARG A 77 -22.64 -1.19 -21.64
N TYR A 78 -23.93 -0.86 -21.53
CA TYR A 78 -24.42 0.39 -20.93
C TYR A 78 -24.87 0.23 -19.48
N ARG A 79 -24.54 -0.90 -18.82
CA ARG A 79 -24.95 -1.19 -17.43
C ARG A 79 -24.53 -0.08 -16.46
N PHE A 80 -23.31 0.46 -16.60
CA PHE A 80 -22.83 1.55 -15.74
C PHE A 80 -23.65 2.81 -15.95
N GLU A 81 -23.77 3.26 -17.20
CA GLU A 81 -24.47 4.49 -17.56
C GLU A 81 -25.93 4.43 -17.16
N ARG A 82 -26.59 3.28 -17.35
CA ARG A 82 -27.96 3.06 -16.90
C ARG A 82 -28.09 3.25 -15.38
N LYS A 83 -27.24 2.57 -14.59
CA LYS A 83 -27.25 2.71 -13.12
C LYS A 83 -26.94 4.15 -12.69
N ALA A 84 -25.89 4.75 -13.27
CA ALA A 84 -25.42 6.07 -12.90
C ALA A 84 -26.43 7.18 -13.24
N LEU A 85 -27.01 7.15 -14.44
CA LEU A 85 -28.04 8.11 -14.87
C LEU A 85 -29.35 7.90 -14.11
N SER A 86 -29.76 6.67 -13.80
CA SER A 86 -30.92 6.43 -12.93
C SER A 86 -30.71 6.96 -11.52
N SER A 87 -29.52 6.79 -10.95
CA SER A 87 -29.17 7.38 -9.65
C SER A 87 -29.15 8.92 -9.68
N LYS A 88 -29.08 9.54 -10.86
CA LYS A 88 -29.20 10.99 -11.07
C LYS A 88 -30.59 11.42 -11.54
N PHE A 89 -31.56 10.50 -11.64
CA PHE A 89 -32.88 10.73 -12.26
C PHE A 89 -32.84 11.28 -13.70
N LEU A 90 -31.73 11.05 -14.42
CA LEU A 90 -31.57 11.38 -15.83
C LEU A 90 -31.94 10.21 -16.77
N TYR A 91 -32.29 9.05 -16.20
CA TYR A 91 -32.85 7.89 -16.90
C TYR A 91 -33.98 7.29 -16.06
N PHE A 92 -35.22 7.41 -16.52
CA PHE A 92 -36.43 6.95 -15.84
C PHE A 92 -37.43 6.41 -16.87
N ASP A 93 -38.03 5.25 -16.58
CA ASP A 93 -38.92 4.53 -17.52
C ASP A 93 -38.34 4.44 -18.95
N GLN A 94 -37.04 4.11 -19.04
CA GLN A 94 -36.27 3.97 -20.28
C GLN A 94 -36.08 5.25 -21.12
N GLU A 95 -36.50 6.41 -20.62
CA GLU A 95 -36.37 7.70 -21.29
C GLU A 95 -35.56 8.71 -20.44
N LEU A 96 -35.05 9.75 -21.10
CA LEU A 96 -34.59 10.97 -20.43
C LEU A 96 -35.83 11.83 -20.11
N PRO A 97 -36.11 12.16 -18.83
CA PRO A 97 -37.27 12.97 -18.47
C PRO A 97 -37.28 14.34 -19.15
N GLU A 98 -38.46 14.79 -19.57
CA GLU A 98 -38.65 16.04 -20.32
C GLU A 98 -38.05 17.27 -19.63
N GLU A 99 -38.14 17.34 -18.30
CA GLU A 99 -37.67 18.45 -17.50
C GLU A 99 -36.16 18.71 -17.68
N PHE A 100 -35.38 17.66 -17.96
CA PHE A 100 -33.93 17.75 -18.11
C PHE A 100 -33.46 17.90 -19.55
N LYS A 101 -34.31 17.59 -20.56
CA LYS A 101 -33.90 17.51 -21.97
C LYS A 101 -33.23 18.78 -22.49
N LYS A 102 -33.74 19.95 -22.11
CA LYS A 102 -33.19 21.25 -22.53
C LYS A 102 -31.74 21.41 -22.07
N ASN A 103 -31.48 21.23 -20.78
CA ASN A 103 -30.15 21.44 -20.20
C ASN A 103 -29.18 20.34 -20.62
N VAL A 104 -29.65 19.08 -20.71
CA VAL A 104 -28.84 17.98 -21.25
C VAL A 104 -28.43 18.25 -22.70
N LYS A 105 -29.34 18.73 -23.55
CA LYS A 105 -29.02 19.09 -24.94
C LYS A 105 -27.96 20.17 -25.03
N LEU A 106 -27.97 21.15 -24.13
CA LEU A 106 -26.96 22.20 -24.06
C LEU A 106 -25.61 21.64 -23.57
N ALA A 107 -25.62 20.86 -22.49
CA ALA A 107 -24.43 20.25 -21.90
C ALA A 107 -23.64 19.40 -22.92
N VAL A 108 -24.34 18.59 -23.71
CA VAL A 108 -23.68 17.65 -24.63
C VAL A 108 -23.36 18.23 -26.01
N LYS A 109 -23.77 19.46 -26.33
CA LYS A 109 -23.73 20.00 -27.69
C LYS A 109 -22.31 20.15 -28.24
N ASN A 110 -21.44 20.82 -27.48
CA ASN A 110 -20.10 21.21 -27.92
C ASN A 110 -19.00 20.79 -26.93
N ILE A 111 -19.28 19.81 -26.06
CA ILE A 111 -18.29 19.36 -25.09
C ILE A 111 -17.18 18.55 -25.77
N ASP A 112 -15.94 18.93 -25.46
CA ASP A 112 -14.75 18.13 -25.71
C ASP A 112 -14.71 16.99 -24.70
N LEU A 113 -14.98 15.78 -25.18
CA LEU A 113 -15.06 14.60 -24.33
C LEU A 113 -13.68 14.05 -23.96
N ASP A 114 -12.65 14.32 -24.77
CA ASP A 114 -11.31 13.82 -24.52
C ASP A 114 -10.66 14.69 -23.44
N GLN A 115 -10.76 16.03 -23.57
CA GLN A 115 -10.33 16.94 -22.52
C GLN A 115 -11.07 16.71 -21.20
N LYS A 116 -12.38 16.39 -21.27
CA LYS A 116 -13.14 16.05 -20.06
C LYS A 116 -12.64 14.74 -19.43
N ALA A 117 -12.32 13.72 -20.22
CA ALA A 117 -11.80 12.47 -19.69
C ALA A 117 -10.50 12.71 -18.91
N GLU A 118 -9.58 13.48 -19.48
CA GLU A 118 -8.31 13.86 -18.83
C GLU A 118 -8.55 14.62 -17.52
N ASN A 119 -9.50 15.56 -17.51
CA ASN A 119 -9.82 16.35 -16.31
C ASN A 119 -10.49 15.51 -15.21
N ASP A 120 -11.35 14.56 -15.57
CA ASP A 120 -12.07 13.70 -14.62
C ASP A 120 -11.18 12.55 -14.10
N GLU A 121 -10.15 12.15 -14.83
CA GLU A 121 -9.33 10.97 -14.54
C GLU A 121 -8.84 10.91 -13.09
N PRO A 122 -8.23 11.97 -12.50
CA PRO A 122 -7.82 11.95 -11.10
C PRO A 122 -8.99 11.65 -10.15
N THR A 123 -10.16 12.23 -10.40
CA THR A 123 -11.35 11.99 -9.57
C THR A 123 -11.86 10.57 -9.72
N ILE A 124 -11.86 10.04 -10.95
CA ILE A 124 -12.30 8.67 -11.25
C ILE A 124 -11.38 7.65 -10.58
N VAL A 125 -10.05 7.85 -10.63
CA VAL A 125 -9.08 6.98 -9.94
C VAL A 125 -9.36 6.95 -8.44
N ILE A 126 -9.50 8.12 -7.80
CA ILE A 126 -9.78 8.20 -6.36
C ILE A 126 -11.12 7.56 -6.01
N LEU A 127 -12.18 7.77 -6.81
CA LEU A 127 -13.47 7.10 -6.61
C LEU A 127 -13.37 5.59 -6.82
N GLY A 128 -12.53 5.12 -7.73
CA GLY A 128 -12.22 3.70 -7.93
C GLY A 128 -11.56 3.07 -6.70
N ILE A 129 -10.61 3.79 -6.07
CA ILE A 129 -9.98 3.40 -4.80
C ILE A 129 -11.04 3.32 -3.69
N ILE A 130 -11.81 4.39 -3.48
CA ILE A 130 -12.86 4.42 -2.45
C ILE A 130 -13.89 3.31 -2.69
N ARG A 131 -14.22 2.99 -3.95
CA ARG A 131 -15.12 1.89 -4.30
C ARG A 131 -14.53 0.51 -4.01
N ALA A 132 -13.22 0.32 -4.20
CA ALA A 132 -12.54 -0.93 -3.87
C ALA A 132 -12.43 -1.15 -2.36
N PHE A 133 -12.09 -0.10 -1.61
CA PHE A 133 -11.96 -0.14 -0.15
C PHE A 133 -13.32 -0.10 0.55
N GLY A 134 -14.31 0.54 -0.06
CA GLY A 134 -15.61 0.88 0.49
C GLY A 134 -15.59 1.98 1.55
N ILE A 135 -14.67 1.87 2.51
CA ILE A 135 -14.44 2.80 3.62
C ILE A 135 -12.93 2.98 3.77
N ILE A 136 -12.46 4.22 3.70
CA ILE A 136 -11.03 4.56 3.64
C ILE A 136 -10.69 5.91 4.30
N GLU A 137 -9.58 5.91 5.02
CA GLU A 137 -9.13 7.06 5.81
C GLU A 137 -8.65 8.21 4.91
N PRO A 138 -8.96 9.49 5.24
CA PRO A 138 -8.57 10.64 4.43
C PRO A 138 -7.06 10.76 4.21
N SER A 139 -6.23 10.39 5.18
CA SER A 139 -4.77 10.44 5.09
C SER A 139 -4.24 9.54 3.96
N LEU A 140 -4.89 8.39 3.73
CA LEU A 140 -4.51 7.46 2.68
C LEU A 140 -4.86 8.00 1.29
N ILE A 141 -6.01 8.65 1.15
CA ILE A 141 -6.38 9.36 -0.08
C ILE A 141 -5.41 10.53 -0.36
N GLN A 142 -5.02 11.28 0.68
CA GLN A 142 -4.03 12.35 0.54
C GLN A 142 -2.67 11.81 0.09
N ALA A 143 -2.21 10.69 0.67
CA ALA A 143 -0.96 10.04 0.29
C ALA A 143 -0.98 9.59 -1.19
N VAL A 144 -2.09 9.00 -1.65
CA VAL A 144 -2.26 8.64 -3.07
C VAL A 144 -2.24 9.88 -3.96
N CYS A 145 -2.96 10.94 -3.58
CA CYS A 145 -2.95 12.19 -4.35
C CYS A 145 -1.54 12.78 -4.45
N SER A 146 -0.76 12.78 -3.36
CA SER A 146 0.63 13.22 -3.38
C SER A 146 1.51 12.35 -4.28
N ALA A 147 1.36 11.02 -4.22
CA ALA A 147 2.13 10.09 -5.04
C ALA A 147 1.82 10.23 -6.55
N CYS A 148 0.57 10.52 -6.90
CA CYS A 148 0.12 10.68 -8.29
C CYS A 148 0.13 12.14 -8.78
N SER A 149 0.61 13.11 -7.97
CA SER A 149 0.55 14.54 -8.29
C SER A 149 -0.88 15.07 -8.55
N PHE A 150 -1.89 14.50 -7.89
CA PHE A 150 -3.28 14.94 -7.97
C PHE A 150 -3.57 16.04 -6.94
N HIS A 151 -4.42 17.01 -7.32
CA HIS A 151 -4.81 18.09 -6.42
C HIS A 151 -5.97 17.65 -5.51
N TYR A 152 -5.62 17.12 -4.33
CA TYR A 152 -6.56 16.55 -3.35
C TYR A 152 -7.80 17.42 -3.10
N LYS A 153 -7.62 18.70 -2.81
CA LYS A 153 -8.72 19.63 -2.50
C LYS A 153 -9.71 19.77 -3.67
N SER A 154 -9.21 19.86 -4.90
CA SER A 154 -10.06 19.98 -6.09
C SER A 154 -10.89 18.73 -6.34
N ILE A 155 -10.36 17.55 -5.99
CA ILE A 155 -11.08 16.28 -6.12
C ILE A 155 -12.23 16.24 -5.12
N ILE A 156 -11.95 16.42 -3.83
CA ILE A 156 -12.96 16.21 -2.77
C ILE A 156 -14.04 17.31 -2.76
N GLU A 157 -13.76 18.49 -3.31
CA GLU A 157 -14.76 19.57 -3.49
C GLU A 157 -15.54 19.43 -4.80
N GLY A 158 -15.15 18.49 -5.68
CA GLY A 158 -15.75 18.29 -6.99
C GLY A 158 -17.14 17.67 -6.95
N ALA A 159 -18.02 18.10 -7.85
CA ALA A 159 -19.39 17.57 -7.96
C ALA A 159 -19.43 16.05 -8.25
N LEU A 160 -18.54 15.58 -9.13
CA LEU A 160 -18.41 14.16 -9.43
C LEU A 160 -18.01 13.33 -8.20
N PHE A 161 -17.04 13.81 -7.40
CA PHE A 161 -16.63 13.13 -6.17
C PHE A 161 -17.79 13.05 -5.18
N ASN A 162 -18.39 14.20 -4.85
CA ASN A 162 -19.45 14.30 -3.84
C ASN A 162 -20.72 13.51 -4.18
N PHE A 163 -20.95 13.23 -5.48
CA PHE A 163 -22.05 12.37 -5.89
C PHE A 163 -21.80 10.89 -5.57
N TRP A 164 -20.54 10.44 -5.62
CA TRP A 164 -20.17 9.01 -5.50
C TRP A 164 -19.51 8.65 -4.16
N ALA A 165 -18.91 9.61 -3.47
CA ALA A 165 -18.36 9.46 -2.14
C ALA A 165 -18.75 10.63 -1.22
N TYR A 166 -18.65 10.41 0.08
CA TYR A 166 -18.83 11.46 1.08
C TYR A 166 -17.93 11.19 2.29
N LEU A 167 -17.65 12.23 3.07
CA LEU A 167 -16.99 12.09 4.36
C LEU A 167 -18.04 11.70 5.41
N LYS A 168 -17.93 10.50 5.96
CA LYS A 168 -18.72 10.05 7.10
C LYS A 168 -18.01 10.46 8.38
N GLU A 169 -18.61 11.38 9.11
CA GLU A 169 -18.16 11.77 10.45
C GLU A 169 -18.54 10.69 11.47
N ASP A 170 -17.71 10.56 12.52
CA ASP A 170 -17.90 9.64 13.64
C ASP A 170 -18.19 8.18 13.21
N TYR A 171 -17.44 7.67 12.23
CA TYR A 171 -17.50 6.26 11.87
C TYR A 171 -16.83 5.41 12.96
N ARG A 172 -17.57 4.41 13.47
CA ARG A 172 -17.08 3.48 14.50
C ARG A 172 -16.14 2.45 13.87
N LEU A 173 -14.86 2.53 14.22
CA LEU A 173 -13.81 1.61 13.81
C LEU A 173 -13.94 0.24 14.51
N ILE A 174 -13.06 -0.70 14.12
CA ILE A 174 -13.07 -2.09 14.61
C ILE A 174 -12.70 -2.17 16.10
N ASP A 175 -11.85 -1.26 16.57
CA ASP A 175 -11.42 -1.12 17.96
C ASP A 175 -12.39 -0.26 18.81
N ASP A 176 -13.58 0.02 18.27
CA ASP A 176 -14.61 0.88 18.87
C ASP A 176 -14.24 2.35 19.04
N SER A 177 -13.10 2.79 18.48
CA SER A 177 -12.80 4.21 18.33
C SER A 177 -13.62 4.84 17.19
N PHE A 178 -13.64 6.18 17.12
CA PHE A 178 -14.39 6.92 16.12
C PHE A 178 -13.44 7.75 15.25
N ALA A 179 -13.66 7.73 13.93
CA ALA A 179 -12.87 8.48 12.96
C ALA A 179 -13.73 9.00 11.81
N ASN A 180 -13.21 10.00 11.09
CA ASN A 180 -13.82 10.48 9.86
C ASN A 180 -13.27 9.70 8.67
N GLU A 181 -14.16 9.09 7.88
CA GLU A 181 -13.80 8.16 6.81
C GLU A 181 -14.49 8.54 5.50
N TYR A 182 -13.80 8.39 4.37
CA TYR A 182 -14.47 8.48 3.07
C TYR A 182 -15.23 7.18 2.79
N VAL A 183 -16.50 7.32 2.41
CA VAL A 183 -17.40 6.21 2.14
C VAL A 183 -17.92 6.28 0.72
N TYR A 184 -17.93 5.14 0.03
CA TYR A 184 -18.63 5.02 -1.25
C TYR A 184 -20.14 5.00 -1.03
N TRP A 185 -20.87 5.93 -1.64
CA TRP A 185 -22.29 6.17 -1.36
C TRP A 185 -23.17 4.93 -1.51
N ASP A 186 -22.90 4.06 -2.49
CA ASP A 186 -23.69 2.86 -2.75
C ASP A 186 -23.51 1.77 -1.67
N TYR A 187 -22.59 1.95 -0.72
CA TYR A 187 -22.33 0.99 0.35
C TYR A 187 -22.92 1.40 1.69
N ASN A 188 -23.67 2.52 1.75
CA ASN A 188 -24.22 3.06 3.00
C ASN A 188 -25.05 2.04 3.80
N GLU A 189 -25.82 1.18 3.12
CA GLU A 189 -26.65 0.15 3.76
C GLU A 189 -25.88 -1.09 4.24
N ILE A 190 -24.60 -1.23 3.86
CA ILE A 190 -23.78 -2.41 4.15
C ILE A 190 -22.51 -2.09 4.95
N LEU A 191 -22.36 -0.85 5.45
CA LEU A 191 -21.16 -0.44 6.20
C LEU A 191 -20.90 -1.31 7.43
N ASP A 192 -21.95 -1.69 8.15
CA ASP A 192 -21.85 -2.57 9.32
C ASP A 192 -21.37 -3.97 8.92
N ARG A 193 -21.83 -4.49 7.77
CA ARG A 193 -21.37 -5.79 7.25
C ARG A 193 -19.91 -5.76 6.84
N ILE A 194 -19.47 -4.67 6.18
CA ILE A 194 -18.06 -4.46 5.83
C ILE A 194 -17.22 -4.43 7.12
N ARG A 195 -17.67 -3.70 8.14
CA ARG A 195 -16.99 -3.63 9.45
C ARG A 195 -16.90 -5.00 10.10
N ASP A 196 -18.02 -5.71 10.22
CA ASP A 196 -18.09 -7.02 10.87
C ASP A 196 -17.24 -8.06 10.14
N SER A 197 -17.21 -8.00 8.80
CA SER A 197 -16.30 -8.82 8.01
C SER A 197 -14.84 -8.51 8.34
N ARG A 198 -14.47 -7.23 8.43
CA ARG A 198 -13.09 -6.82 8.75
C ARG A 198 -12.63 -7.20 10.17
N ILE A 199 -13.53 -7.44 11.13
CA ILE A 199 -13.17 -8.01 12.45
C ILE A 199 -12.47 -9.37 12.29
N GLN A 200 -12.85 -10.15 11.27
CA GLN A 200 -12.29 -11.46 10.99
C GLN A 200 -11.03 -11.41 10.13
N HIS A 201 -10.63 -10.21 9.67
CA HIS A 201 -9.51 -10.03 8.75
C HIS A 201 -8.45 -9.09 9.32
N GLU A 202 -7.21 -9.55 9.32
CA GLU A 202 -6.06 -8.76 9.73
C GLU A 202 -5.90 -7.54 8.81
N ARG A 203 -5.65 -6.36 9.39
CA ARG A 203 -5.36 -5.16 8.60
C ARG A 203 -3.89 -5.20 8.22
N PHE A 204 -3.61 -5.20 6.92
CA PHE A 204 -2.27 -5.03 6.39
C PHE A 204 -2.08 -3.64 5.78
N GLU A 205 -0.82 -3.27 5.50
CA GLU A 205 -0.54 -2.07 4.71
C GLU A 205 -1.23 -2.16 3.33
N PRO A 206 -1.90 -1.09 2.89
CA PRO A 206 -2.56 -1.06 1.59
C PRO A 206 -1.60 -1.38 0.44
N LYS A 207 -2.00 -2.28 -0.46
CA LYS A 207 -1.37 -2.44 -1.77
C LYS A 207 -2.30 -1.90 -2.83
N PHE A 208 -1.89 -0.79 -3.46
CA PHE A 208 -2.66 -0.16 -4.51
C PHE A 208 -2.47 -0.87 -5.86
N LEU A 209 -3.54 -0.94 -6.63
CA LEU A 209 -3.52 -1.32 -8.04
C LEU A 209 -3.04 -0.14 -8.89
N ASP A 210 -2.81 -0.38 -10.19
CA ASP A 210 -2.53 0.69 -11.14
C ASP A 210 -3.77 1.57 -11.42
N GLN A 211 -3.55 2.68 -12.12
CA GLN A 211 -4.59 3.66 -12.42
C GLN A 211 -5.71 3.07 -13.30
N ASP A 212 -5.37 2.29 -14.34
CA ASP A 212 -6.35 1.68 -15.24
C ASP A 212 -7.26 0.68 -14.49
N SER A 213 -6.67 -0.08 -13.56
CA SER A 213 -7.40 -0.97 -12.66
C SER A 213 -8.44 -0.20 -11.84
N TYR A 214 -8.09 0.95 -11.25
CA TYR A 214 -9.04 1.73 -10.46
C TYR A 214 -10.10 2.44 -11.31
N ILE A 215 -9.75 2.93 -12.49
CA ILE A 215 -10.73 3.44 -13.46
C ILE A 215 -11.71 2.33 -13.83
N SER A 216 -11.22 1.12 -14.10
CA SER A 216 -12.05 -0.04 -14.37
C SER A 216 -12.97 -0.38 -13.19
N ILE A 217 -12.45 -0.38 -11.96
CA ILE A 217 -13.25 -0.65 -10.76
C ILE A 217 -14.34 0.41 -10.60
N PHE A 218 -14.05 1.69 -10.85
CA PHE A 218 -15.06 2.74 -10.80
C PHE A 218 -16.22 2.47 -11.78
N TYR A 219 -15.95 2.05 -13.02
CA TYR A 219 -17.01 1.80 -14.00
C TYR A 219 -17.72 0.46 -13.80
N HIS A 220 -16.97 -0.60 -13.50
CA HIS A 220 -17.49 -1.97 -13.53
C HIS A 220 -17.80 -2.54 -12.15
N GLY A 221 -17.18 -2.02 -11.09
CA GLY A 221 -17.16 -2.59 -9.74
C GLY A 221 -16.06 -3.63 -9.53
N TYR A 222 -15.25 -3.87 -10.56
CA TYR A 222 -14.15 -4.82 -10.58
C TYR A 222 -13.13 -4.40 -11.63
N ASP A 223 -11.92 -4.93 -11.51
CA ASP A 223 -10.89 -4.72 -12.52
C ASP A 223 -11.13 -5.65 -13.73
N ALA A 224 -11.62 -5.08 -14.82
CA ALA A 224 -11.86 -5.75 -16.09
C ALA A 224 -10.59 -5.81 -16.97
N THR A 225 -9.51 -5.14 -16.56
CA THR A 225 -8.20 -5.26 -17.19
C THR A 225 -7.50 -6.54 -16.76
N ASN A 226 -7.80 -7.04 -15.54
CA ASN A 226 -7.36 -8.36 -15.07
C ASN A 226 -7.75 -9.49 -16.03
N SER A 227 -6.74 -10.25 -16.46
CA SER A 227 -6.92 -11.25 -17.51
C SER A 227 -7.87 -12.40 -17.12
N ASP A 228 -7.89 -12.81 -15.86
CA ASP A 228 -8.72 -13.93 -15.41
C ASP A 228 -10.17 -13.50 -15.24
N ILE A 229 -10.40 -12.31 -14.68
CA ILE A 229 -11.73 -11.70 -14.60
C ILE A 229 -12.32 -11.49 -16.01
N LYS A 230 -11.52 -10.95 -16.94
CA LYS A 230 -11.93 -10.77 -18.34
C LYS A 230 -12.30 -12.08 -19.03
N LYS A 231 -11.49 -13.14 -18.85
CA LYS A 231 -11.77 -14.48 -19.41
C LYS A 231 -13.05 -15.07 -18.83
N PHE A 232 -13.29 -14.90 -17.54
CA PHE A 232 -14.51 -15.38 -16.88
C PHE A 232 -15.75 -14.70 -17.48
N PHE A 233 -15.84 -13.36 -17.46
CA PHE A 233 -17.02 -12.66 -17.98
C PHE A 233 -17.21 -12.84 -19.49
N THR A 234 -16.14 -13.07 -20.25
CA THR A 234 -16.26 -13.41 -21.68
C THR A 234 -16.87 -14.79 -21.90
N ALA A 235 -16.51 -15.78 -21.07
CA ALA A 235 -17.08 -17.11 -21.12
C ALA A 235 -18.53 -17.14 -20.60
N LEU A 236 -18.82 -16.38 -19.54
CA LEU A 236 -20.13 -16.26 -18.92
C LEU A 236 -21.23 -15.90 -19.93
N LYS A 237 -20.94 -15.00 -20.87
CA LYS A 237 -21.87 -14.57 -21.95
C LYS A 237 -22.39 -15.70 -22.83
N LYS A 238 -21.76 -16.88 -22.80
CA LYS A 238 -22.17 -18.05 -23.59
C LYS A 238 -23.10 -19.00 -22.83
N GLU A 239 -23.11 -18.93 -21.50
CA GLU A 239 -23.82 -19.88 -20.64
C GLU A 239 -24.94 -19.21 -19.83
N VAL A 240 -24.86 -17.90 -19.59
CA VAL A 240 -25.86 -17.14 -18.84
C VAL A 240 -26.63 -16.23 -19.77
N LEU A 241 -27.96 -16.37 -19.77
CA LEU A 241 -28.89 -15.60 -20.61
C LEU A 241 -28.93 -14.12 -20.22
N ASP A 242 -29.13 -13.81 -18.93
CA ASP A 242 -29.12 -12.44 -18.42
C ASP A 242 -27.83 -12.16 -17.63
N VAL A 243 -26.79 -11.76 -18.38
CA VAL A 243 -25.48 -11.43 -17.81
C VAL A 243 -25.53 -10.17 -16.95
N THR A 244 -26.44 -9.25 -17.26
CA THR A 244 -26.59 -8.01 -16.49
C THR A 244 -27.08 -8.34 -15.09
N GLN A 245 -28.20 -9.07 -15.01
CA GLN A 245 -28.78 -9.49 -13.73
C GLN A 245 -27.78 -10.32 -12.92
N PHE A 246 -27.09 -11.26 -13.59
CA PHE A 246 -26.06 -12.06 -12.94
C PHE A 246 -24.98 -11.18 -12.28
N LYS A 247 -24.47 -10.16 -12.99
CA LYS A 247 -23.44 -9.27 -12.42
C LYS A 247 -23.97 -8.53 -11.19
N ASP A 248 -25.19 -8.02 -11.24
CA ASP A 248 -25.81 -7.31 -10.11
C ASP A 248 -25.90 -8.22 -8.88
N GLU A 249 -26.41 -9.44 -9.04
CA GLU A 249 -26.52 -10.43 -7.96
C GLU A 249 -25.15 -10.88 -7.45
N PHE A 250 -24.21 -11.15 -8.36
CA PHE A 250 -22.86 -11.57 -8.03
C PHE A 250 -22.11 -10.52 -7.19
N PHE A 251 -22.13 -9.25 -7.58
CA PHE A 251 -21.49 -8.19 -6.78
C PHE A 251 -22.17 -7.97 -5.44
N ASN A 252 -23.50 -8.10 -5.37
CA ASN A 252 -24.20 -8.06 -4.09
C ASN A 252 -23.73 -9.19 -3.17
N HIS A 253 -23.54 -10.42 -3.68
CA HIS A 253 -23.02 -11.53 -2.87
C HIS A 253 -21.60 -11.30 -2.37
N LEU A 254 -20.72 -10.74 -3.20
CA LEU A 254 -19.34 -10.41 -2.82
C LEU A 254 -19.30 -9.30 -1.76
N LEU A 255 -20.01 -8.20 -1.98
CA LEU A 255 -20.02 -7.05 -1.07
C LEU A 255 -20.63 -7.40 0.28
N ASN A 256 -21.65 -8.25 0.31
CA ASN A 256 -22.27 -8.71 1.55
C ASN A 256 -21.47 -9.81 2.27
N GLY A 257 -20.32 -10.25 1.74
CA GLY A 257 -19.52 -11.33 2.30
C GLY A 257 -20.22 -12.69 2.27
N THR A 258 -21.27 -12.84 1.46
CA THR A 258 -21.98 -14.13 1.30
C THR A 258 -21.12 -15.13 0.52
N VAL A 259 -20.33 -14.60 -0.41
CA VAL A 259 -19.25 -15.31 -1.11
C VAL A 259 -17.93 -14.88 -0.48
N ASN A 260 -17.21 -15.84 0.07
CA ASN A 260 -15.90 -15.70 0.71
C ASN A 260 -15.08 -16.96 0.41
N GLU A 261 -13.91 -17.11 1.05
CA GLU A 261 -13.00 -18.22 0.83
C GLU A 261 -13.63 -19.60 1.03
N GLU A 262 -14.57 -19.72 1.95
CA GLU A 262 -15.24 -20.98 2.30
C GLU A 262 -16.46 -21.27 1.42
N LYS A 263 -17.03 -20.22 0.80
CA LYS A 263 -18.33 -20.28 0.11
C LYS A 263 -18.25 -19.95 -1.38
N MET A 264 -17.05 -19.96 -1.97
CA MET A 264 -16.86 -19.63 -3.39
C MET A 264 -17.69 -20.52 -4.33
N GLU A 265 -17.89 -21.79 -3.99
CA GLU A 265 -18.59 -22.78 -4.82
C GLU A 265 -20.10 -22.52 -4.95
N TRP A 266 -20.68 -21.64 -4.13
CA TRP A 266 -22.13 -21.37 -4.12
C TRP A 266 -22.59 -20.75 -5.44
N ILE A 267 -21.83 -19.81 -6.02
CA ILE A 267 -22.20 -19.18 -7.29
C ILE A 267 -22.22 -20.20 -8.44
N PRO A 268 -21.15 -20.98 -8.70
CA PRO A 268 -21.21 -22.06 -9.69
C PRO A 268 -22.35 -23.05 -9.46
N PHE A 269 -22.66 -23.36 -8.21
CA PHE A 269 -23.76 -24.27 -7.86
C PHE A 269 -25.13 -23.69 -8.23
N PHE A 270 -25.44 -22.46 -7.78
CA PHE A 270 -26.74 -21.84 -8.03
C PHE A 270 -27.02 -21.57 -9.51
N TYR A 271 -26.00 -21.15 -10.26
CA TYR A 271 -26.13 -20.88 -11.69
C TYR A 271 -25.79 -22.06 -12.59
N GLN A 272 -25.51 -23.24 -12.01
CA GLN A 272 -25.23 -24.50 -12.72
C GLN A 272 -24.16 -24.34 -13.82
N PHE A 273 -23.05 -23.70 -13.48
CA PHE A 273 -21.96 -23.45 -14.43
C PHE A 273 -21.40 -24.76 -15.00
N SER A 274 -21.03 -24.74 -16.28
CA SER A 274 -20.24 -25.82 -16.86
C SER A 274 -18.89 -25.93 -16.13
N LYS A 275 -18.29 -27.12 -16.10
CA LYS A 275 -16.97 -27.31 -15.46
C LYS A 275 -15.90 -26.33 -15.99
N PRO A 276 -15.80 -26.06 -17.31
CA PRO A 276 -14.91 -25.01 -17.83
C PRO A 276 -15.20 -23.62 -17.28
N LEU A 277 -16.48 -23.23 -17.12
CA LEU A 277 -16.86 -21.93 -16.58
C LEU A 277 -16.57 -21.84 -15.09
N SER A 278 -16.89 -22.88 -14.30
CA SER A 278 -16.54 -22.95 -12.87
C SER A 278 -15.03 -22.80 -12.66
N ASN A 279 -14.20 -23.43 -13.48
CA ASN A 279 -12.74 -23.28 -13.38
C ASN A 279 -12.28 -21.83 -13.65
N ARG A 280 -12.93 -21.12 -14.58
CA ARG A 280 -12.63 -19.70 -14.85
C ARG A 280 -13.13 -18.80 -13.72
N TYR A 281 -14.32 -19.09 -13.19
CA TYR A 281 -14.88 -18.41 -12.04
C TYR A 281 -13.93 -18.44 -10.85
N HIS A 282 -13.42 -19.63 -10.47
CA HIS A 282 -12.49 -19.76 -9.33
C HIS A 282 -11.22 -18.95 -9.49
N LYS A 283 -10.69 -18.86 -10.72
CA LYS A 283 -9.53 -18.00 -11.01
C LYS A 283 -9.87 -16.51 -10.93
N ALA A 284 -11.06 -16.12 -11.38
CA ALA A 284 -11.48 -14.72 -11.42
C ALA A 284 -11.89 -14.18 -10.04
N VAL A 285 -12.71 -14.93 -9.29
CA VAL A 285 -13.33 -14.44 -8.05
C VAL A 285 -12.29 -14.04 -7.00
N VAL A 286 -11.21 -14.82 -6.87
CA VAL A 286 -10.14 -14.53 -5.91
C VAL A 286 -9.28 -13.33 -6.29
N GLN A 287 -9.43 -12.79 -7.51
CA GLN A 287 -8.70 -11.62 -8.01
C GLN A 287 -9.49 -10.32 -7.85
N ILE A 288 -10.77 -10.38 -7.46
CA ILE A 288 -11.60 -9.18 -7.29
C ILE A 288 -11.23 -8.48 -5.98
N ALA A 289 -10.84 -7.22 -6.07
CA ALA A 289 -10.63 -6.34 -4.92
C ALA A 289 -11.96 -6.06 -4.21
N LEU A 290 -11.99 -6.21 -2.87
CA LEU A 290 -13.22 -6.11 -2.09
C LEU A 290 -13.05 -5.27 -0.82
N PRO A 291 -14.09 -4.52 -0.40
CA PRO A 291 -14.08 -3.74 0.84
C PRO A 291 -13.78 -4.55 2.10
N ASN A 292 -14.22 -5.82 2.10
CA ASN A 292 -14.08 -6.76 3.21
C ASN A 292 -12.61 -7.10 3.52
N TYR A 293 -11.74 -7.04 2.51
CA TYR A 293 -10.29 -7.27 2.64
C TYR A 293 -9.49 -5.97 2.50
N TYR A 294 -10.04 -4.84 2.97
CA TYR A 294 -9.38 -3.53 2.90
C TYR A 294 -8.91 -3.16 1.48
N GLY A 295 -9.74 -3.45 0.47
CA GLY A 295 -9.43 -3.16 -0.93
C GLY A 295 -8.49 -4.16 -1.61
N LEU A 296 -8.07 -5.22 -0.91
CA LEU A 296 -7.33 -6.34 -1.48
C LEU A 296 -8.28 -7.37 -2.12
N SER A 297 -7.72 -8.22 -2.98
CA SER A 297 -8.37 -9.45 -3.43
C SER A 297 -8.12 -10.59 -2.44
N MET A 298 -8.95 -11.65 -2.46
CA MET A 298 -8.76 -12.81 -1.58
C MET A 298 -7.37 -13.46 -1.76
N ASP A 299 -6.90 -13.59 -3.00
CA ASP A 299 -5.57 -14.12 -3.31
C ASP A 299 -4.46 -13.24 -2.74
N MET A 300 -4.55 -11.91 -2.89
CA MET A 300 -3.56 -10.98 -2.34
C MET A 300 -3.60 -10.97 -0.81
N TYR A 301 -4.80 -10.98 -0.22
CA TYR A 301 -4.99 -11.03 1.22
C TYR A 301 -4.35 -12.28 1.80
N GLN A 302 -4.62 -13.47 1.23
CA GLN A 302 -4.04 -14.72 1.69
C GLN A 302 -2.51 -14.70 1.60
N LYS A 303 -1.95 -14.20 0.48
CA LYS A 303 -0.50 -14.01 0.33
C LYS A 303 0.08 -13.11 1.42
N MET A 304 -0.58 -12.00 1.74
CA MET A 304 -0.12 -11.07 2.78
C MET A 304 -0.20 -11.68 4.17
N LYS A 305 -1.25 -12.46 4.45
CA LYS A 305 -1.41 -13.19 5.70
C LYS A 305 -0.32 -14.26 5.88
N ASP A 306 -0.06 -15.05 4.84
CA ASP A 306 1.00 -16.06 4.87
C ASP A 306 2.38 -15.43 5.08
N GLN A 307 2.62 -14.27 4.46
CA GLN A 307 3.84 -13.47 4.64
C GLN A 307 4.00 -12.96 6.07
N ALA A 308 2.94 -12.38 6.65
CA ALA A 308 2.96 -11.88 8.02
C ALA A 308 3.24 -13.02 9.01
N HIS A 309 2.56 -14.15 8.86
CA HIS A 309 2.74 -15.32 9.71
C HIS A 309 4.14 -15.93 9.58
N PHE A 310 4.70 -15.97 8.36
CA PHE A 310 6.09 -16.39 8.15
C PHE A 310 7.08 -15.46 8.86
N ASN A 311 6.92 -14.14 8.70
CA ASN A 311 7.81 -13.16 9.32
C ASN A 311 7.73 -13.20 10.85
N GLU A 312 6.55 -13.50 11.42
CA GLU A 312 6.40 -13.73 12.86
C GLU A 312 7.17 -14.98 13.33
N LYS A 313 7.10 -16.10 12.60
CA LYS A 313 7.91 -17.29 12.89
C LYS A 313 9.41 -16.99 12.86
N LEU A 314 9.87 -16.14 11.95
CA LEU A 314 11.27 -15.71 11.92
C LEU A 314 11.65 -14.93 13.17
N ARG A 315 10.79 -14.00 13.59
CA ARG A 315 11.04 -13.21 14.80
C ARG A 315 11.10 -14.07 16.05
N GLN A 316 10.37 -15.19 16.08
CA GLN A 316 10.43 -16.17 17.18
C GLN A 316 11.77 -16.93 17.26
N LEU A 317 12.64 -16.84 16.24
CA LEU A 317 14.01 -17.37 16.31
C LEU A 317 14.92 -16.51 17.19
N ASN A 318 14.54 -15.26 17.46
CA ASN A 318 15.35 -14.38 18.29
C ASN A 318 15.37 -14.87 19.74
N GLU A 319 16.59 -15.03 20.26
CA GLU A 319 16.86 -15.27 21.67
C GLU A 319 17.41 -14.00 22.32
N PRO A 320 16.97 -13.64 23.54
CA PRO A 320 17.58 -12.54 24.29
C PRO A 320 19.09 -12.77 24.47
N GLN A 321 19.89 -11.78 24.09
CA GLN A 321 21.34 -11.87 24.15
C GLN A 321 21.83 -11.69 25.58
N THR A 322 22.71 -12.58 26.04
CA THR A 322 23.31 -12.50 27.38
C THR A 322 24.82 -12.33 27.35
N ASN A 323 25.47 -12.72 26.26
CA ASN A 323 26.92 -12.72 26.13
C ASN A 323 27.31 -12.46 24.67
N ALA A 324 26.61 -11.54 24.01
CA ALA A 324 26.81 -11.22 22.60
C ALA A 324 27.65 -9.97 22.36
N CYS A 325 28.33 -9.45 23.38
CA CYS A 325 29.32 -8.37 23.25
C CYS A 325 30.68 -8.80 23.81
N ILE A 326 31.73 -8.07 23.47
CA ILE A 326 33.07 -8.27 24.04
C ILE A 326 33.19 -7.60 25.43
N GLU A 327 34.22 -7.96 26.19
CA GLU A 327 34.43 -7.37 27.52
C GLU A 327 34.86 -5.90 27.42
N GLN A 328 34.56 -5.11 28.46
CA GLN A 328 34.87 -3.66 28.46
C GLN A 328 36.36 -3.35 28.23
N LYS A 329 37.26 -4.20 28.72
CA LYS A 329 38.71 -4.05 28.48
C LYS A 329 39.06 -4.22 27.00
N ASP A 330 38.43 -5.20 26.36
CA ASP A 330 38.58 -5.48 24.93
C ASP A 330 37.97 -4.35 24.09
N THR A 331 36.82 -3.82 24.47
CA THR A 331 36.20 -2.65 23.80
C THR A 331 37.08 -1.41 23.87
N ARG A 332 37.68 -1.11 25.03
CA ARG A 332 38.61 0.01 25.17
C ARG A 332 39.86 -0.16 24.30
N LEU A 333 40.38 -1.38 24.20
CA LEU A 333 41.50 -1.68 23.31
C LEU A 333 41.09 -1.50 21.85
N PHE A 334 39.93 -2.04 21.46
CA PHE A 334 39.40 -1.88 20.11
C PHE A 334 39.29 -0.41 19.70
N TYR A 335 38.59 0.41 20.49
CA TYR A 335 38.44 1.84 20.17
C TYR A 335 39.78 2.56 20.11
N LYS A 336 40.71 2.26 21.02
CA LYS A 336 42.06 2.85 20.98
C LYS A 336 42.77 2.55 19.66
N LEU A 337 42.68 1.33 19.16
CA LEU A 337 43.34 0.93 17.90
C LEU A 337 42.59 1.49 16.69
N TYR A 338 41.27 1.29 16.62
CA TYR A 338 40.45 1.69 15.47
C TYR A 338 40.41 3.22 15.29
N PHE A 339 40.17 3.99 16.36
CA PHE A 339 40.18 5.45 16.23
C PHE A 339 41.56 6.01 15.91
N SER A 340 42.65 5.34 16.34
CA SER A 340 43.99 5.81 16.00
C SER A 340 44.32 5.68 14.51
N ILE A 341 43.81 4.66 13.83
CA ILE A 341 43.96 4.54 12.37
C ILE A 341 43.03 5.52 11.65
N LEU A 342 41.81 5.74 12.14
CA LEU A 342 40.93 6.79 11.60
C LEU A 342 41.52 8.20 11.75
N ASP A 343 42.19 8.49 12.87
CA ASP A 343 42.91 9.76 13.10
C ASP A 343 44.06 9.93 12.12
N TYR A 344 44.82 8.84 11.87
CA TYR A 344 45.85 8.83 10.84
C TYR A 344 45.27 9.12 9.46
N VAL A 345 44.19 8.44 9.05
CA VAL A 345 43.49 8.71 7.77
C VAL A 345 43.06 10.17 7.68
N ASN A 346 42.43 10.70 8.74
CA ASN A 346 41.97 12.08 8.78
C ASN A 346 43.11 13.09 8.67
N SER A 347 44.32 12.76 9.15
CA SER A 347 45.49 13.64 9.04
C SER A 347 45.91 13.87 7.58
N PHE A 348 45.66 12.92 6.67
CA PHE A 348 45.94 13.07 5.23
C PHE A 348 44.75 13.61 4.46
N GLU A 349 43.57 13.03 4.68
CA GLU A 349 42.39 13.28 3.86
C GLU A 349 41.63 14.54 4.29
N GLN A 350 41.86 15.02 5.52
CA GLN A 350 41.25 16.24 6.09
C GLN A 350 39.71 16.25 5.97
N ILE A 351 39.07 15.07 6.06
CA ILE A 351 37.61 14.91 6.00
C ILE A 351 36.93 15.68 7.13
N ILE A 352 37.55 15.66 8.31
CA ILE A 352 37.10 16.39 9.50
C ILE A 352 38.23 17.35 9.89
N PRO A 353 38.28 18.55 9.29
CA PRO A 353 39.40 19.46 9.44
C PRO A 353 39.49 19.98 10.88
N ASN A 354 40.72 20.15 11.37
CA ASN A 354 41.03 20.71 12.70
C ASN A 354 40.46 19.94 13.90
N LYS A 355 40.02 18.69 13.73
CA LYS A 355 39.61 17.82 14.84
C LYS A 355 40.48 16.57 14.89
N LYS A 356 40.87 16.19 16.10
CA LYS A 356 41.47 14.88 16.37
C LYS A 356 40.37 13.83 16.45
N ILE A 357 40.58 12.68 15.83
CA ILE A 357 39.68 11.54 15.89
C ILE A 357 40.04 10.71 17.12
N ASP A 358 39.21 10.80 18.16
CA ASP A 358 39.41 10.13 19.45
C ASP A 358 38.06 9.68 20.00
N PRO A 359 37.96 8.48 20.60
CA PRO A 359 36.68 7.98 21.12
C PRO A 359 36.09 8.84 22.25
N ASN A 360 36.88 9.73 22.87
CA ASN A 360 36.41 10.64 23.92
C ASN A 360 36.03 12.04 23.40
N ILE A 361 36.21 12.30 22.10
CA ILE A 361 35.87 13.58 21.47
C ILE A 361 34.58 13.39 20.69
N TYR A 362 33.60 14.26 20.93
CA TYR A 362 32.37 14.25 20.16
C TYR A 362 32.63 14.69 18.72
N ILE A 363 32.15 13.87 17.78
CA ILE A 363 32.18 14.10 16.34
C ILE A 363 30.77 13.87 15.82
N GLU A 364 30.33 14.71 14.89
CA GLU A 364 29.02 14.54 14.26
C GLU A 364 28.96 13.18 13.55
N PRO A 365 27.91 12.36 13.76
CA PRO A 365 27.85 11.00 13.22
C PRO A 365 28.04 10.94 11.69
N GLU A 366 27.45 11.87 10.94
CA GLU A 366 27.58 11.93 9.48
C GLU A 366 29.02 12.21 9.02
N GLU A 367 29.74 13.10 9.71
CA GLU A 367 31.15 13.39 9.43
C GLU A 367 32.02 12.14 9.65
N LEU A 368 31.77 11.42 10.76
CA LEU A 368 32.54 10.23 11.11
C LEU A 368 32.25 9.06 10.16
N VAL A 369 31.01 8.89 9.73
CA VAL A 369 30.65 7.89 8.70
C VAL A 369 31.40 8.16 7.40
N ASN A 370 31.48 9.41 6.94
CA ASN A 370 32.24 9.76 5.73
C ASN A 370 33.74 9.38 5.84
N LEU A 371 34.35 9.61 7.00
CA LEU A 371 35.73 9.20 7.26
C LEU A 371 35.89 7.68 7.25
N ILE A 372 34.94 6.95 7.85
CA ILE A 372 34.90 5.48 7.85
C ILE A 372 34.80 4.94 6.42
N GLU A 373 33.93 5.52 5.58
CA GLU A 373 33.82 5.13 4.16
C GLU A 373 35.15 5.34 3.40
N VAL A 374 35.86 6.44 3.66
CA VAL A 374 37.19 6.70 3.08
C VAL A 374 38.21 5.65 3.52
N PHE A 375 38.25 5.33 4.82
CA PHE A 375 39.12 4.27 5.34
C PHE A 375 38.82 2.92 4.65
N TRP A 376 37.56 2.51 4.60
CA TRP A 376 37.18 1.19 4.04
C TRP A 376 37.42 1.08 2.53
N LYS A 377 37.35 2.19 1.79
CA LYS A 377 37.63 2.23 0.35
C LYS A 377 39.08 1.87 -0.01
N ASP A 378 40.03 2.19 0.88
CA ASP A 378 41.47 2.01 0.65
C ASP A 378 42.19 1.44 1.89
N LYS A 379 41.50 0.52 2.59
CA LYS A 379 41.88 0.05 3.92
C LYS A 379 43.27 -0.57 3.96
N ASP A 380 43.65 -1.31 2.92
CA ASP A 380 44.90 -2.08 2.91
C ASP A 380 46.10 -1.12 2.84
N ARG A 381 46.02 -0.07 2.00
CA ARG A 381 47.03 0.99 1.94
C ARG A 381 47.16 1.70 3.29
N PHE A 382 46.04 2.13 3.87
CA PHE A 382 46.07 2.85 5.15
C PHE A 382 46.63 1.99 6.29
N ILE A 383 46.28 0.70 6.34
CA ILE A 383 46.81 -0.24 7.33
C ILE A 383 48.32 -0.43 7.17
N ASP A 384 48.80 -0.68 5.94
CA ASP A 384 50.22 -0.92 5.70
C ASP A 384 51.06 0.32 6.03
N GLU A 385 50.62 1.51 5.59
CA GLU A 385 51.30 2.77 5.92
C GLU A 385 51.27 3.07 7.44
N TYR A 386 50.16 2.77 8.11
CA TYR A 386 50.03 2.98 9.56
C TYR A 386 50.99 2.08 10.34
N ILE A 387 51.11 0.80 9.95
CA ILE A 387 52.00 -0.16 10.59
C ILE A 387 53.46 0.22 10.36
N GLU A 388 53.83 0.61 9.14
CA GLU A 388 55.20 1.03 8.81
C GLU A 388 55.63 2.26 9.60
N LYS A 389 54.78 3.29 9.66
CA LYS A 389 55.10 4.56 10.34
C LYS A 389 54.93 4.49 11.86
N ASN A 390 54.04 3.62 12.34
CA ASN A 390 53.66 3.45 13.74
C ASN A 390 53.51 4.78 14.52
N PRO A 391 52.65 5.71 14.06
CA PRO A 391 52.57 7.07 14.61
C PRO A 391 52.15 7.11 16.08
N SER A 392 51.47 6.07 16.57
CA SER A 392 51.01 5.95 17.96
C SER A 392 51.97 5.15 18.87
N ASN A 393 53.15 4.76 18.37
CA ASN A 393 54.15 3.94 19.08
C ASN A 393 53.56 2.69 19.74
N PHE A 394 52.71 1.97 19.01
CA PHE A 394 52.10 0.73 19.49
C PHE A 394 53.08 -0.44 19.50
N THR A 395 52.79 -1.40 20.37
CA THR A 395 53.52 -2.67 20.46
C THR A 395 53.23 -3.55 19.25
N PHE A 396 54.13 -4.49 18.96
CA PHE A 396 53.94 -5.48 17.89
C PHE A 396 52.59 -6.23 18.01
N ARG A 397 52.17 -6.56 19.24
CA ARG A 397 50.86 -7.18 19.49
C ARG A 397 49.70 -6.30 19.02
N ASN A 398 49.73 -5.00 19.31
CA ASN A 398 48.68 -4.08 18.91
C ASN A 398 48.70 -3.81 17.40
N LEU A 399 49.89 -3.72 16.80
CA LEU A 399 50.05 -3.58 15.35
C LEU A 399 49.54 -4.83 14.61
N ASN A 400 49.71 -6.03 15.16
CA ASN A 400 49.13 -7.24 14.59
C ASN A 400 47.60 -7.20 14.58
N ILE A 401 46.96 -6.71 15.66
CA ILE A 401 45.51 -6.53 15.69
C ILE A 401 45.06 -5.54 14.60
N ILE A 402 45.79 -4.43 14.42
CA ILE A 402 45.50 -3.47 13.33
C ILE A 402 45.70 -4.12 11.96
N SER A 403 46.73 -4.96 11.80
CA SER A 403 46.97 -5.70 10.57
C SER A 403 45.79 -6.59 10.21
N ASP A 404 45.20 -7.27 11.21
CA ASP A 404 44.07 -8.18 11.02
C ASP A 404 42.81 -7.46 10.53
N PHE A 405 42.66 -6.15 10.76
CA PHE A 405 41.51 -5.37 10.26
C PHE A 405 41.36 -5.43 8.73
N ARG A 406 42.43 -5.79 7.98
CA ARG A 406 42.39 -6.01 6.53
C ARG A 406 41.44 -7.14 6.09
N TYR A 407 41.15 -8.09 6.97
CA TYR A 407 40.19 -9.17 6.71
C TYR A 407 38.74 -8.77 7.01
N GLY A 408 38.54 -7.58 7.58
CA GLY A 408 37.22 -7.00 7.77
C GLY A 408 36.60 -6.52 6.46
N MET A 409 35.31 -6.19 6.53
CA MET A 409 34.55 -5.67 5.39
C MET A 409 33.45 -4.72 5.84
N ARG A 410 33.18 -3.72 5.01
CA ARG A 410 32.10 -2.73 5.17
C ARG A 410 31.14 -2.88 4.01
N LYS A 411 29.90 -3.28 4.29
CA LYS A 411 28.85 -3.49 3.29
C LYS A 411 27.47 -3.53 3.92
N ASN A 412 26.46 -3.74 3.09
CA ASN A 412 25.12 -4.07 3.55
C ASN A 412 25.09 -5.54 3.98
N PHE A 413 24.57 -5.77 5.18
CA PHE A 413 24.28 -7.08 5.75
C PHE A 413 22.81 -7.16 6.07
N LEU A 414 22.28 -8.39 6.03
CA LEU A 414 20.97 -8.66 6.57
C LEU A 414 21.11 -9.12 8.01
N LEU A 415 20.63 -8.33 8.98
CA LEU A 415 20.49 -8.79 10.35
C LEU A 415 19.27 -9.73 10.39
N VAL A 416 19.53 -11.02 10.60
CA VAL A 416 18.49 -12.06 10.49
C VAL A 416 17.91 -12.43 11.84
N ALA A 417 18.77 -12.66 12.83
CA ALA A 417 18.36 -13.11 14.16
C ALA A 417 19.39 -12.77 15.24
N TYR A 418 18.93 -12.75 16.48
CA TYR A 418 19.73 -12.75 17.69
C TYR A 418 19.83 -14.17 18.26
N GLU A 419 21.06 -14.62 18.50
CA GLU A 419 21.35 -15.80 19.32
C GLU A 419 21.92 -15.35 20.67
N LYS A 420 21.77 -16.17 21.72
CA LYS A 420 22.26 -15.86 23.08
C LYS A 420 23.67 -15.25 23.17
N ASN A 421 24.57 -15.68 22.29
CA ASN A 421 25.99 -15.30 22.28
C ASN A 421 26.40 -14.46 21.05
N TYR A 422 25.53 -14.24 20.07
CA TYR A 422 25.93 -13.61 18.80
C TYR A 422 24.75 -12.90 18.13
N THR A 423 25.04 -11.85 17.37
CA THR A 423 24.13 -11.30 16.36
C THR A 423 24.46 -11.94 15.02
N VAL A 424 23.46 -12.44 14.31
CA VAL A 424 23.65 -13.11 13.03
C VAL A 424 23.46 -12.12 11.89
N LEU A 425 24.58 -11.77 11.26
CA LEU A 425 24.59 -10.96 10.04
C LEU A 425 24.77 -11.89 8.83
N ASN A 426 23.79 -11.93 7.96
CA ASN A 426 23.80 -12.76 6.76
C ASN A 426 24.23 -11.96 5.53
N ASP A 427 24.98 -12.63 4.66
CA ASP A 427 25.37 -12.17 3.33
C ASP A 427 25.53 -13.38 2.40
N GLU A 428 24.69 -13.45 1.37
CA GLU A 428 24.77 -14.46 0.30
C GLU A 428 24.98 -15.91 0.79
N GLY A 429 24.24 -16.34 1.81
CA GLY A 429 24.35 -17.71 2.35
C GLY A 429 25.37 -17.91 3.48
N ILE A 430 26.13 -16.86 3.83
CA ILE A 430 27.09 -16.87 4.92
C ILE A 430 26.51 -16.14 6.13
N ASN A 431 26.53 -16.80 7.29
CA ASN A 431 26.11 -16.24 8.57
C ASN A 431 27.34 -15.85 9.40
N TYR A 432 27.62 -14.55 9.47
CA TYR A 432 28.65 -14.02 10.35
C TYR A 432 28.12 -13.93 11.78
N MET A 433 28.83 -14.57 12.70
CA MET A 433 28.48 -14.63 14.12
C MET A 433 29.16 -13.47 14.86
N VAL A 434 28.47 -12.32 14.88
CA VAL A 434 29.06 -11.03 15.26
C VAL A 434 28.83 -10.73 16.75
N LYS A 435 29.85 -10.17 17.39
CA LYS A 435 29.79 -9.62 18.75
C LYS A 435 29.62 -8.09 18.71
N GLY A 436 28.79 -7.59 19.62
CA GLY A 436 28.73 -6.19 20.01
C GLY A 436 29.99 -5.72 20.74
N LEU A 437 30.02 -4.42 21.06
CA LEU A 437 31.13 -3.73 21.72
C LEU A 437 30.83 -3.55 23.20
N ASN A 438 30.26 -2.39 23.58
CA ASN A 438 29.88 -2.12 24.97
C ASN A 438 28.61 -2.86 25.41
N GLU A 439 27.69 -3.07 24.48
CA GLU A 439 26.37 -3.64 24.71
C GLU A 439 26.01 -4.63 23.61
N ASN A 440 25.07 -5.52 23.91
CA ASN A 440 24.45 -6.42 22.92
C ASN A 440 23.60 -5.61 21.92
N LEU A 441 23.52 -6.05 20.67
CA LEU A 441 22.80 -5.32 19.63
C LEU A 441 21.28 -5.32 19.86
N ASP A 442 20.76 -6.37 20.50
CA ASP A 442 19.33 -6.47 20.84
C ASP A 442 18.84 -5.39 21.83
N GLN A 443 19.74 -4.68 22.52
CA GLN A 443 19.40 -3.60 23.44
C GLN A 443 18.99 -2.30 22.72
N PHE A 444 19.47 -2.08 21.50
CA PHE A 444 19.19 -0.87 20.72
C PHE A 444 18.58 -1.15 19.35
N ILE A 445 18.62 -2.39 18.87
CA ILE A 445 17.87 -2.85 17.70
C ILE A 445 16.90 -3.94 18.17
N ALA A 446 15.65 -3.54 18.37
CA ALA A 446 14.61 -4.43 18.88
C ALA A 446 14.38 -5.67 17.96
N PRO A 447 14.16 -6.88 18.51
CA PRO A 447 13.93 -8.11 17.74
C PRO A 447 12.80 -8.02 16.70
N GLU A 448 11.81 -7.17 16.92
CA GLU A 448 10.67 -6.96 16.00
C GLU A 448 11.10 -6.31 14.67
N LYS A 449 12.28 -5.68 14.66
CA LYS A 449 12.88 -5.13 13.43
C LYS A 449 13.52 -6.21 12.55
N THR A 450 13.70 -7.43 13.06
CA THR A 450 14.30 -8.52 12.28
C THR A 450 13.28 -9.15 11.30
N PRO A 451 13.73 -9.60 10.11
CA PRO A 451 15.04 -9.31 9.51
C PRO A 451 15.13 -7.86 9.00
N MET A 452 16.32 -7.25 9.06
CA MET A 452 16.53 -5.88 8.55
C MET A 452 17.84 -5.71 7.78
N LEU A 453 17.80 -4.90 6.73
CA LEU A 453 19.00 -4.49 6.01
C LEU A 453 19.72 -3.39 6.77
N MET A 454 21.00 -3.60 7.05
CA MET A 454 21.85 -2.63 7.72
C MET A 454 23.21 -2.56 7.03
N GLN A 455 23.77 -1.38 6.92
CA GLN A 455 25.17 -1.21 6.55
C GLN A 455 25.97 -1.13 7.85
N THR A 456 26.93 -2.05 8.04
CA THR A 456 27.93 -1.96 9.13
C THR A 456 29.27 -2.46 8.63
N ALA A 457 30.33 -2.30 9.42
CA ALA A 457 31.58 -2.97 9.18
C ALA A 457 31.76 -4.12 10.18
N ILE A 458 32.18 -5.28 9.68
CA ILE A 458 32.59 -6.41 10.52
C ILE A 458 34.09 -6.61 10.38
N MET A 459 34.76 -6.97 11.48
CA MET A 459 36.20 -7.13 11.49
C MET A 459 36.67 -8.16 12.53
N PRO A 460 37.82 -8.80 12.30
CA PRO A 460 38.39 -9.71 13.29
C PRO A 460 38.94 -8.93 14.48
N PHE A 461 38.67 -9.43 15.68
CA PHE A 461 39.25 -8.92 16.91
C PHE A 461 39.38 -10.05 17.93
N ASN A 462 40.62 -10.40 18.29
CA ASN A 462 40.93 -11.47 19.25
C ASN A 462 40.18 -12.79 18.98
N GLY A 463 40.19 -13.26 17.73
CA GLY A 463 39.56 -14.53 17.31
C GLY A 463 38.04 -14.50 17.23
N ARG A 464 37.41 -13.32 17.27
CA ARG A 464 35.97 -13.11 17.13
C ARG A 464 35.69 -12.14 15.99
N ILE A 465 34.47 -12.16 15.48
CA ILE A 465 33.96 -11.10 14.60
C ILE A 465 33.28 -10.05 15.47
N ILE A 466 33.68 -8.79 15.34
CA ILE A 466 33.01 -7.65 15.98
C ILE A 466 32.48 -6.70 14.92
N TYR A 467 31.49 -5.88 15.28
CA TYR A 467 31.15 -4.70 14.48
C TYR A 467 31.93 -3.47 14.93
N ASP A 468 32.01 -2.45 14.08
CA ASP A 468 32.83 -1.25 14.32
C ASP A 468 32.19 -0.19 15.23
N GLY A 469 30.94 -0.40 15.68
CA GLY A 469 30.18 0.58 16.44
C GLY A 469 29.23 1.43 15.60
N PHE A 470 29.28 1.32 14.26
CA PHE A 470 28.52 2.18 13.36
C PHE A 470 27.53 1.38 12.52
N ILE A 471 26.29 1.85 12.53
CA ILE A 471 25.18 1.21 11.84
C ILE A 471 24.42 2.28 11.07
N SER A 472 24.32 2.09 9.75
CA SER A 472 23.38 2.83 8.92
C SER A 472 22.23 1.89 8.58
N THR A 473 21.02 2.27 8.95
CA THR A 473 19.82 1.50 8.61
C THR A 473 19.12 2.18 7.45
N SER A 474 18.52 1.38 6.58
CA SER A 474 17.61 1.89 5.56
C SER A 474 16.18 1.56 6.00
N ASN A 475 15.24 2.47 5.80
CA ASN A 475 13.81 2.20 5.97
C ASN A 475 13.23 1.41 4.77
N ILE A 476 14.07 0.69 4.03
CA ILE A 476 13.65 -0.09 2.86
C ILE A 476 12.96 -1.35 3.35
N ARG A 477 11.73 -1.54 2.88
CA ARG A 477 10.98 -2.77 3.13
C ARG A 477 11.60 -3.91 2.32
N LEU A 478 12.02 -4.96 3.01
CA LEU A 478 12.56 -6.15 2.37
C LEU A 478 11.46 -6.90 1.62
N ALA A 479 11.78 -7.33 0.39
CA ALA A 479 10.92 -8.20 -0.38
C ALA A 479 10.87 -9.60 0.27
N GLN A 480 9.73 -10.29 0.13
CA GLN A 480 9.49 -11.54 0.85
C GLN A 480 10.48 -12.65 0.45
N ASP A 481 10.86 -12.71 -0.83
CA ASP A 481 11.84 -13.65 -1.35
C ASP A 481 13.20 -13.49 -0.66
N ILE A 482 13.63 -12.25 -0.41
CA ILE A 482 14.85 -11.97 0.37
C ILE A 482 14.71 -12.49 1.80
N ILE A 483 13.57 -12.24 2.45
CA ILE A 483 13.29 -12.68 3.82
C ILE A 483 13.26 -14.21 3.92
N SER A 484 12.60 -14.89 2.97
CA SER A 484 12.57 -16.35 2.91
C SER A 484 13.95 -16.94 2.64
N LYS A 485 14.74 -16.31 1.76
CA LYS A 485 16.10 -16.75 1.48
C LYS A 485 17.01 -16.59 2.70
N ALA A 486 16.89 -15.47 3.41
CA ALA A 486 17.62 -15.23 4.65
C ALA A 486 17.36 -16.28 5.73
N PHE A 487 16.12 -16.77 5.82
CA PHE A 487 15.77 -17.83 6.75
C PHE A 487 16.37 -19.18 6.37
N GLU A 488 16.32 -19.53 5.08
CA GLU A 488 16.98 -20.73 4.56
C GLU A 488 18.48 -20.67 4.84
N ASP A 489 19.10 -19.52 4.56
CA ASP A 489 20.52 -19.30 4.77
C ASP A 489 20.87 -19.29 6.26
N TYR A 490 20.04 -18.71 7.14
CA TYR A 490 20.23 -18.83 8.59
C TYR A 490 20.20 -20.29 9.08
N SER A 491 19.27 -21.07 8.53
CA SER A 491 19.02 -22.46 8.96
C SER A 491 20.05 -23.46 8.43
N TYR A 492 20.52 -23.27 7.19
CA TYR A 492 21.35 -24.25 6.47
C TYR A 492 22.68 -23.69 5.96
N GLY A 493 22.86 -22.36 5.98
CA GLY A 493 24.06 -21.67 5.53
C GLY A 493 25.23 -21.80 6.51
N GLN A 494 26.42 -21.51 6.00
CA GLN A 494 27.65 -21.63 6.77
C GLN A 494 27.69 -20.59 7.89
N LYS A 495 28.01 -21.02 9.12
CA LYS A 495 28.26 -20.11 10.25
C LYS A 495 29.75 -19.83 10.37
N ILE A 496 30.14 -18.55 10.32
CA ILE A 496 31.53 -18.10 10.45
C ILE A 496 31.70 -17.34 11.77
N TYR A 497 32.65 -17.80 12.59
CA TYR A 497 32.94 -17.25 13.91
C TYR A 497 34.23 -16.41 13.97
N SER A 498 35.06 -16.48 12.91
CA SER A 498 36.30 -15.69 12.75
C SER A 498 36.49 -15.33 11.28
N LEU A 499 36.96 -14.12 11.01
CA LEU A 499 37.33 -13.68 9.65
C LEU A 499 38.79 -14.01 9.31
N LEU A 500 39.55 -14.56 10.26
CA LEU A 500 40.94 -14.95 10.02
C LEU A 500 41.00 -16.29 9.26
N PRO A 501 41.91 -16.43 8.27
CA PRO A 501 42.15 -17.70 7.60
C PRO A 501 42.49 -18.83 8.56
N GLU A 502 42.05 -20.06 8.26
CA GLU A 502 42.24 -21.25 9.12
C GLU A 502 43.70 -21.55 9.50
N ASN A 503 44.67 -21.06 8.73
CA ASN A 503 46.10 -21.23 8.97
C ASN A 503 46.70 -20.22 9.99
N LEU A 504 45.89 -19.33 10.56
CA LEU A 504 46.32 -18.24 11.45
C LEU A 504 45.64 -18.26 12.83
N ASN A 505 44.77 -19.23 13.11
CA ASN A 505 44.05 -19.37 14.39
C ASN A 505 44.82 -20.19 15.43
#